data_AF-A0A7Y5HFP9-F1
#
_entry.id   AF-A0A7Y5HFP9-F1
#
_cell.length_a   1.000
_cell.length_b   1.000
_cell.length_c   1.000
_cell.angle_alpha   90.00
_cell.angle_beta   90.00
_cell.angle_gamma   90.00
#
_symmetry.space_group_name_H-M   'P 1'
#
loop_
_entity.id
_entity.type
_entity.pdbx_description
1 polymer ?
#
loop_
_entity_poly.entity_id
_entity_poly.type
_entity_poly.pdbx_seq_one_letter_code
_entity_poly.pdbx_strand_id
1 'polypeptide(L)'
;CCYAWPVNYGQSGNRTFFTNQGGDVIATESSTYSGSAAAPAAGAAFQALALALPERLRKSGELRRLPEEERWAKAREALGLTGYQEEELKAAIRERSEAMREATKVVASESTAEDGSSSRAVTIAMPDIGKMEEARKRYDDRVSQALNAEQRKSWREEGYEGALGGGGGASMSFVTTDVEVGPGVAPEGK
;
A
#
# COMPACT_ATOMS: atom_id res chain seq x y z
N CYS A 1 -4.23 -8.61 6.49
CA CYS A 1 -5.41 -8.80 7.36
C CYS A 1 -5.22 -10.11 8.10
N CYS A 2 -5.17 -10.10 9.43
CA CYS A 2 -5.10 -11.32 10.22
C CYS A 2 -6.51 -11.63 10.72
N TYR A 3 -7.09 -12.73 10.25
CA TYR A 3 -8.36 -13.24 10.79
C TYR A 3 -8.02 -14.18 11.94
N ALA A 4 -8.22 -13.72 13.18
CA ALA A 4 -8.11 -14.58 14.35
C ALA A 4 -9.51 -15.14 14.66
N TRP A 5 -9.78 -16.38 14.25
CA TRP A 5 -10.93 -17.12 14.75
C TRP A 5 -10.59 -17.70 16.13
N PRO A 6 -11.51 -17.62 17.10
CA PRO A 6 -11.34 -18.29 18.38
C PRO A 6 -11.25 -19.80 18.21
N VAL A 7 -10.46 -20.45 19.06
CA VAL A 7 -10.52 -21.91 19.24
C VAL A 7 -11.85 -22.30 19.91
N ASN A 8 -12.42 -21.44 20.77
CA ASN A 8 -13.67 -21.70 21.49
C ASN A 8 -14.81 -20.79 21.02
N TYR A 9 -15.90 -21.41 20.55
CA TYR A 9 -17.10 -20.71 20.08
C TYR A 9 -17.76 -19.87 21.19
N GLY A 10 -18.13 -18.62 20.88
CA GLY A 10 -18.81 -17.72 21.83
C GLY A 10 -17.92 -17.06 22.89
N GLN A 11 -16.61 -17.31 22.90
CA GLN A 11 -15.67 -16.65 23.83
C GLN A 11 -14.88 -15.48 23.23
N SER A 12 -14.63 -15.49 21.92
CA SER A 12 -14.10 -14.36 21.17
C SER A 12 -14.66 -14.41 19.73
N GLY A 13 -14.28 -13.49 18.83
CA GLY A 13 -14.76 -13.49 17.43
C GLY A 13 -15.74 -12.36 17.09
N ASN A 14 -16.12 -11.54 18.06
CA ASN A 14 -16.86 -10.30 17.79
C ASN A 14 -15.96 -9.18 17.24
N ARG A 15 -14.63 -9.26 17.39
CA ARG A 15 -13.70 -8.20 16.98
C ARG A 15 -12.79 -8.64 15.84
N THR A 16 -12.79 -7.87 14.76
CA THR A 16 -11.76 -7.95 13.72
C THR A 16 -10.71 -6.89 13.98
N PHE A 17 -9.43 -7.25 13.84
CA PHE A 17 -8.30 -6.35 14.03
C PHE A 17 -7.61 -6.09 12.69
N PHE A 18 -7.30 -4.83 12.43
CA PHE A 18 -6.51 -4.36 11.31
C PHE A 18 -5.31 -3.61 11.85
N THR A 19 -4.12 -4.06 11.48
CA THR A 19 -2.88 -3.33 11.77
C THR A 19 -2.46 -2.58 10.52
N ASN A 20 -2.27 -1.26 10.63
CA ASN A 20 -1.68 -0.45 9.56
C ASN A 20 -0.14 -0.48 9.65
N GLN A 21 0.55 0.04 8.62
CA GLN A 21 2.03 0.08 8.61
C GLN A 21 2.64 1.03 9.65
N GLY A 22 1.85 1.95 10.21
CA GLY A 22 2.25 2.81 11.33
C GLY A 22 2.19 2.12 12.69
N GLY A 23 1.70 0.88 12.74
CA GLY A 23 1.50 0.13 13.99
C GLY A 23 0.17 0.39 14.67
N ASP A 24 -0.74 1.18 14.06
CA ASP A 24 -2.06 1.41 14.62
C ASP A 24 -2.90 0.13 14.46
N VAL A 25 -3.50 -0.31 15.56
CA VAL A 25 -4.44 -1.42 15.60
C VAL A 25 -5.85 -0.86 15.63
N ILE A 26 -6.58 -1.01 14.53
CA ILE A 26 -7.98 -0.64 14.40
C ILE A 26 -8.82 -1.89 14.65
N ALA A 27 -9.74 -1.82 15.60
CA ALA A 27 -10.68 -2.90 15.90
C ALA A 27 -12.08 -2.51 15.42
N THR A 28 -12.79 -3.45 14.80
CA THR A 28 -14.22 -3.32 14.50
C THR A 28 -14.99 -4.44 15.19
N GLU A 29 -16.06 -4.07 15.90
CA GLU A 29 -16.93 -4.99 16.62
C GLU A 29 -18.29 -5.12 15.92
N SER A 30 -18.81 -6.34 15.75
CA SER A 30 -20.12 -6.58 15.16
C SER A 30 -21.13 -7.02 16.24
N SER A 31 -21.89 -6.09 16.79
CA SER A 31 -22.87 -6.36 17.86
C SER A 31 -23.91 -7.45 17.53
N THR A 32 -24.03 -7.83 16.25
CA THR A 32 -24.96 -8.85 15.75
C THR A 32 -24.36 -10.27 15.69
N TYR A 33 -23.06 -10.43 16.01
CA TYR A 33 -22.42 -11.75 15.97
C TYR A 33 -22.92 -12.68 17.07
N SER A 34 -23.75 -13.65 16.71
CA SER A 34 -24.32 -14.68 17.60
C SER A 34 -23.89 -16.10 17.22
N GLY A 35 -22.67 -16.26 16.69
CA GLY A 35 -22.14 -17.56 16.27
C GLY A 35 -22.35 -17.84 14.77
N SER A 36 -22.51 -19.12 14.38
CA SER A 36 -22.36 -19.58 12.97
C SER A 36 -23.53 -19.19 12.08
N ALA A 37 -24.67 -18.89 12.71
CA ALA A 37 -25.86 -18.43 12.03
C ALA A 37 -25.76 -16.97 11.54
N ALA A 38 -24.84 -16.17 12.10
CA ALA A 38 -24.68 -14.74 11.82
C ALA A 38 -23.20 -14.34 11.68
N ALA A 39 -22.39 -15.17 11.03
CA ALA A 39 -21.01 -14.83 10.73
C ALA A 39 -20.96 -13.66 9.72
N PRO A 40 -20.12 -12.63 9.93
CA PRO A 40 -19.93 -11.58 8.94
C PRO A 40 -19.37 -12.18 7.65
N ALA A 41 -19.80 -11.66 6.50
CA ALA A 41 -19.20 -12.01 5.21
C ALA A 41 -17.68 -11.74 5.27
N ALA A 42 -16.87 -12.56 4.60
CA ALA A 42 -15.40 -12.43 4.61
C ALA A 42 -14.91 -11.01 4.20
N GLY A 43 -15.74 -10.28 3.44
CA GLY A 43 -15.52 -8.90 3.00
C GLY A 43 -15.99 -7.79 3.96
N ALA A 44 -16.72 -8.10 5.03
CA ALA A 44 -17.37 -7.10 5.89
C ALA A 44 -16.38 -6.15 6.56
N ALA A 45 -15.19 -6.64 6.91
CA ALA A 45 -14.14 -5.80 7.49
C ALA A 45 -13.59 -4.75 6.51
N PHE A 46 -13.64 -5.02 5.19
CA PHE A 46 -13.27 -4.04 4.17
C PHE A 46 -14.38 -3.01 3.92
N GLN A 47 -15.63 -3.34 4.23
CA GLN A 47 -16.76 -2.39 4.15
C GLN A 47 -16.73 -1.39 5.30
N ALA A 48 -16.41 -1.84 6.52
CA ALA A 48 -16.20 -0.95 7.67
C ALA A 48 -15.01 -0.01 7.44
N LEU A 49 -13.93 -0.50 6.81
CA LEU A 49 -12.81 0.34 6.42
C LEU A 49 -13.24 1.45 5.45
N ALA A 50 -14.07 1.16 4.45
CA ALA A 50 -14.54 2.16 3.49
C ALA A 50 -15.34 3.32 4.14
N LEU A 51 -16.07 3.05 5.23
CA LEU A 51 -16.86 4.05 5.97
C LEU A 51 -16.06 4.80 7.05
N ALA A 52 -14.96 4.22 7.54
CA ALA A 52 -14.13 4.80 8.59
C ALA A 52 -12.84 5.49 8.09
N LEU A 53 -12.57 5.44 6.78
CA LEU A 53 -11.41 6.12 6.21
C LEU A 53 -11.60 7.65 6.27
N PRO A 54 -10.59 8.41 6.69
CA PRO A 54 -10.57 9.86 6.54
C PRO A 54 -10.95 10.27 5.10
N GLU A 55 -11.79 11.30 4.94
CA GLU A 55 -12.29 11.77 3.63
C GLU A 55 -11.17 11.94 2.58
N ARG A 56 -10.00 12.43 3.00
CA ARG A 56 -8.81 12.55 2.13
C ARG A 56 -8.40 11.23 1.45
N LEU A 57 -8.50 10.11 2.16
CA LEU A 57 -8.14 8.78 1.64
C LEU A 57 -9.22 8.25 0.69
N ARG A 58 -10.50 8.53 0.98
CA ARG A 58 -11.61 8.20 0.10
C ARG A 58 -11.47 8.93 -1.25
N LYS A 59 -11.28 10.25 -1.20
CA LYS A 59 -11.03 11.09 -2.38
C LYS A 59 -9.80 10.63 -3.16
N SER A 60 -8.70 10.35 -2.47
CA SER A 60 -7.48 9.81 -3.10
C SER A 60 -7.74 8.48 -3.82
N GLY A 61 -8.52 7.58 -3.20
CA GLY A 61 -8.92 6.30 -3.80
C GLY A 61 -9.80 6.46 -5.03
N GLU A 62 -10.75 7.39 -5.00
CA GLU A 62 -11.59 7.73 -6.16
C GLU A 62 -10.77 8.30 -7.31
N LEU A 63 -9.83 9.21 -7.03
CA LEU A 63 -8.92 9.74 -8.03
C LEU A 63 -8.07 8.63 -8.66
N ARG A 64 -7.52 7.70 -7.86
CA ARG A 64 -6.69 6.58 -8.37
C ARG A 64 -7.42 5.64 -9.33
N ARG A 65 -8.76 5.62 -9.34
CA ARG A 65 -9.55 4.82 -10.29
C ARG A 65 -9.58 5.44 -11.70
N LEU A 66 -9.26 6.72 -11.80
CA LEU A 66 -9.24 7.44 -13.07
C LEU A 66 -7.90 7.24 -13.78
N PRO A 67 -7.88 7.27 -15.13
CA PRO A 67 -6.65 7.38 -15.90
C PRO A 67 -5.77 8.53 -15.41
N GLU A 68 -4.45 8.40 -15.57
CA GLU A 68 -3.51 9.41 -15.08
C GLU A 68 -3.77 10.81 -15.65
N GLU A 69 -4.08 10.90 -16.95
CA GLU A 69 -4.40 12.17 -17.60
C GLU A 69 -5.64 12.84 -17.00
N GLU A 70 -6.68 12.08 -16.68
CA GLU A 70 -7.89 12.59 -16.03
C GLU A 70 -7.62 13.04 -14.58
N ARG A 71 -6.75 12.34 -13.84
CA ARG A 71 -6.34 12.76 -12.50
C ARG A 71 -5.64 14.11 -12.53
N TRP A 72 -4.72 14.30 -13.48
CA TRP A 72 -4.03 15.58 -13.66
C TRP A 72 -4.97 16.68 -14.15
N ALA A 73 -5.90 16.36 -15.05
CA ALA A 73 -6.92 17.30 -15.49
C ALA A 73 -7.77 17.81 -14.31
N LYS A 74 -8.23 16.92 -13.42
CA LYS A 74 -8.96 17.30 -12.21
C LYS A 74 -8.13 18.14 -11.25
N ALA A 75 -6.86 17.77 -11.01
CA ALA A 75 -5.98 18.55 -10.15
C ALA A 75 -5.74 19.96 -10.70
N ARG A 76 -5.53 20.08 -12.02
CA ARG A 76 -5.35 21.34 -12.72
C ARG A 76 -6.59 22.24 -12.64
N GLU A 77 -7.77 21.68 -12.87
CA GLU A 77 -9.04 22.41 -12.77
C GLU A 77 -9.31 22.85 -11.32
N ALA A 78 -9.18 21.94 -10.35
CA ALA A 78 -9.48 22.21 -8.95
C ALA A 78 -8.53 23.22 -8.30
N LEU A 79 -7.25 23.22 -8.69
CA LEU A 79 -6.22 24.06 -8.08
C LEU A 79 -5.84 25.26 -8.95
N GLY A 80 -6.39 25.39 -10.16
CA GLY A 80 -5.98 26.41 -11.12
C GLY A 80 -4.50 26.30 -11.49
N LEU A 81 -3.99 25.09 -11.71
CA LEU A 81 -2.57 24.89 -12.01
C LEU A 81 -2.24 25.45 -13.40
N THR A 82 -1.12 26.16 -13.48
CA THR A 82 -0.50 26.47 -14.77
C THR A 82 0.16 25.22 -15.34
N GLY A 83 0.35 25.17 -16.66
CA GLY A 83 1.06 24.05 -17.30
C GLY A 83 2.48 23.84 -16.76
N TYR A 84 3.16 24.92 -16.37
CA TYR A 84 4.47 24.84 -15.72
C TYR A 84 4.40 24.17 -14.34
N GLN A 85 3.43 24.55 -13.50
CA GLN A 85 3.24 23.93 -12.18
C GLN A 85 2.90 22.44 -12.30
N GLU A 86 2.07 22.07 -13.27
CA GLU A 86 1.74 20.67 -13.54
C GLU A 86 2.98 19.84 -13.86
N GLU A 87 3.83 20.32 -14.78
CA GLU A 87 5.06 19.62 -15.16
C GLU A 87 6.07 19.55 -14.01
N GLU A 88 6.18 20.60 -13.20
CA GLU A 88 7.04 20.62 -12.01
C GLU A 88 6.58 19.59 -10.97
N LEU A 89 5.27 19.46 -10.72
CA LEU A 89 4.70 18.46 -9.82
C LEU A 89 4.90 17.03 -10.36
N LYS A 90 4.69 16.81 -11.66
CA LYS A 90 4.99 15.51 -12.31
C LYS A 90 6.46 15.14 -12.16
N ALA A 91 7.36 16.09 -12.33
CA ALA A 91 8.79 15.88 -12.15
C ALA A 91 9.13 15.54 -10.70
N ALA A 92 8.57 16.27 -9.73
CA ALA A 92 8.77 15.99 -8.30
C ALA A 92 8.25 14.59 -7.89
N ILE A 93 7.10 14.16 -8.43
CA ILE A 93 6.53 12.83 -8.19
C ILE A 93 7.42 11.74 -8.79
N ARG A 94 7.92 11.92 -10.02
CA ARG A 94 8.83 10.96 -10.67
C ARG A 94 10.12 10.81 -9.89
N GLU A 95 10.75 11.92 -9.51
CA GLU A 95 11.99 11.93 -8.72
C GLU A 95 11.80 11.21 -7.37
N ARG A 96 10.73 11.54 -6.64
CA ARG A 96 10.40 10.85 -5.39
C ARG A 96 10.22 9.35 -5.62
N SER A 97 9.49 8.95 -6.66
CA SER A 97 9.21 7.54 -6.96
C SER A 97 10.49 6.77 -7.30
N GLU A 98 11.40 7.40 -8.05
CA GLU A 98 12.71 6.85 -8.38
C GLU A 98 13.58 6.70 -7.13
N ALA A 99 13.66 7.73 -6.29
CA ALA A 99 14.41 7.68 -5.05
C ALA A 99 13.86 6.63 -4.07
N MET A 100 12.53 6.47 -3.99
CA MET A 100 11.89 5.41 -3.18
C MET A 100 12.20 4.02 -3.72
N ARG A 101 12.27 3.85 -5.05
CA ARG A 101 12.69 2.61 -5.69
C ARG A 101 14.16 2.30 -5.42
N GLU A 102 15.04 3.30 -5.48
CA GLU A 102 16.45 3.14 -5.16
C GLU A 102 16.67 2.77 -3.68
N ALA A 103 15.91 3.39 -2.78
CA ALA A 103 15.96 3.08 -1.35
C ALA A 103 15.43 1.68 -1.02
N THR A 104 14.54 1.13 -1.86
CA THR A 104 13.96 -0.21 -1.71
C THR A 104 14.73 -1.20 -2.58
N LYS A 105 15.94 -1.59 -2.14
CA LYS A 105 16.76 -2.55 -2.87
C LYS A 105 16.15 -3.96 -2.80
N VAL A 106 15.44 -4.38 -3.84
CA VAL A 106 15.02 -5.77 -4.01
C VAL A 106 16.18 -6.53 -4.65
N VAL A 107 16.80 -7.44 -3.91
CA VAL A 107 17.87 -8.31 -4.42
C VAL A 107 17.26 -9.66 -4.74
N ALA A 108 17.07 -9.95 -6.02
CA ALA A 108 16.85 -11.31 -6.46
C ALA A 108 18.22 -12.00 -6.54
N SER A 109 18.41 -13.04 -5.75
CA SER A 109 19.58 -13.92 -5.82
C SER A 109 19.13 -15.26 -6.39
N GLU A 110 19.78 -15.69 -7.46
CA GLU A 110 19.58 -17.01 -8.06
C GLU A 110 20.77 -17.87 -7.67
N SER A 111 20.51 -19.01 -7.06
CA SER A 111 21.54 -19.99 -6.71
C SER A 111 21.26 -21.28 -7.47
N THR A 112 22.24 -21.77 -8.21
CA THR A 112 22.19 -23.10 -8.85
C THR A 112 22.95 -24.08 -7.96
N ALA A 113 22.30 -25.16 -7.54
CA ALA A 113 22.94 -26.24 -6.81
C ALA A 113 23.78 -27.12 -7.75
N GLU A 114 24.67 -27.92 -7.19
CA GLU A 114 25.55 -28.82 -7.95
C GLU A 114 24.80 -29.88 -8.76
N ASP A 115 23.55 -30.18 -8.38
CA ASP A 115 22.65 -31.09 -9.10
C ASP A 115 21.93 -30.45 -10.31
N GLY A 116 22.20 -29.17 -10.58
CA GLY A 116 21.58 -28.41 -11.66
C GLY A 116 20.23 -27.79 -11.30
N SER A 117 19.73 -27.96 -10.06
CA SER A 117 18.52 -27.28 -9.60
C SER A 117 18.78 -25.79 -9.36
N SER A 118 17.92 -24.92 -9.90
CA SER A 118 17.98 -23.48 -9.68
C SER A 118 16.93 -23.06 -8.64
N SER A 119 17.37 -22.38 -7.58
CA SER A 119 16.48 -21.71 -6.62
C SER A 119 16.62 -20.21 -6.74
N ARG A 120 15.48 -19.51 -6.84
CA ARG A 120 15.43 -18.04 -6.90
C ARG A 120 14.92 -17.51 -5.57
N ALA A 121 15.81 -16.94 -4.77
CA ALA A 121 15.44 -16.25 -3.55
C ALA A 121 15.30 -14.74 -3.83
N VAL A 122 14.16 -14.16 -3.43
CA VAL A 122 13.97 -12.71 -3.45
C VAL A 122 14.17 -12.20 -2.04
N THR A 123 15.30 -11.57 -1.79
CA THR A 123 15.57 -10.91 -0.51
C THR A 123 15.18 -9.44 -0.65
N ILE A 124 14.10 -9.06 0.03
CA ILE A 124 13.73 -7.65 0.17
C ILE A 124 14.60 -7.09 1.30
N ALA A 125 15.62 -6.31 0.94
CA ALA A 125 16.41 -5.62 1.94
C ALA A 125 15.51 -4.63 2.70
N MET A 126 15.80 -4.41 3.98
CA MET A 126 15.14 -3.33 4.71
C MET A 126 15.36 -2.01 3.95
N PRO A 127 14.30 -1.22 3.69
CA PRO A 127 14.44 0.05 3.01
C PRO A 127 15.38 0.98 3.77
N ASP A 128 16.18 1.75 3.03
CA ASP A 128 16.99 2.81 3.63
C ASP A 128 16.08 3.98 4.04
N ILE A 129 15.69 4.00 5.32
CA ILE A 129 14.76 4.98 5.88
C ILE A 129 15.29 6.41 5.68
N GLY A 130 16.59 6.64 5.81
CA GLY A 130 17.20 7.96 5.65
C GLY A 130 17.03 8.49 4.23
N LYS A 131 17.26 7.63 3.22
CA LYS A 131 17.01 8.00 1.81
C LYS A 131 15.54 8.26 1.51
N MET A 132 14.63 7.47 2.10
CA MET A 132 13.19 7.68 1.93
C MET A 132 12.72 9.01 2.54
N GLU A 133 13.21 9.36 3.73
CA GLU A 133 12.91 10.65 4.37
C GLU A 133 13.47 11.83 3.57
N GLU A 134 14.70 11.71 3.07
CA GLU A 134 15.30 12.74 2.23
C GLU A 134 14.52 12.94 0.92
N ALA A 135 14.13 11.85 0.25
CA ALA A 135 13.30 11.88 -0.95
C ALA A 135 11.95 12.56 -0.69
N ARG A 136 11.33 12.27 0.46
CA ARG A 136 10.08 12.91 0.88
C ARG A 136 10.27 14.40 1.14
N LYS A 137 11.36 14.80 1.82
CA LYS A 137 11.67 16.20 2.07
C LYS A 137 11.87 16.98 0.77
N ARG A 138 12.66 16.46 -0.18
CA ARG A 138 12.84 17.08 -1.49
C ARG A 138 11.52 17.23 -2.25
N TYR A 139 10.67 16.22 -2.19
CA TYR A 139 9.32 16.29 -2.75
C TYR A 139 8.49 17.43 -2.11
N ASP A 140 8.44 17.50 -0.78
CA ASP A 140 7.68 18.53 -0.06
C ASP A 140 8.20 19.94 -0.35
N ASP A 141 9.51 20.10 -0.50
CA ASP A 141 10.16 21.35 -0.88
C ASP A 141 9.77 21.78 -2.30
N ARG A 142 9.81 20.88 -3.29
CA ARG A 142 9.40 21.16 -4.67
C ARG A 142 7.91 21.48 -4.78
N VAL A 143 7.06 20.72 -4.09
CA VAL A 143 5.61 21.02 -4.02
C VAL A 143 5.38 22.40 -3.40
N SER A 144 6.17 22.78 -2.40
CA SER A 144 6.08 24.11 -1.77
C SER A 144 6.59 25.25 -2.61
N GLN A 145 7.51 25.00 -3.54
CA GLN A 145 7.93 25.97 -4.54
C GLN A 145 6.91 26.11 -5.67
N ALA A 146 6.30 25.00 -6.09
CA ALA A 146 5.33 24.98 -7.17
C ALA A 146 3.96 25.56 -6.78
N LEU A 147 3.52 25.33 -5.54
CA LEU A 147 2.16 25.66 -5.09
C LEU A 147 2.14 26.75 -4.01
N ASN A 148 1.17 27.66 -4.11
CA ASN A 148 0.91 28.62 -3.05
C ASN A 148 0.31 27.94 -1.79
N ALA A 149 0.12 28.70 -0.70
CA ALA A 149 -0.34 28.14 0.57
C ALA A 149 -1.75 27.49 0.48
N GLU A 150 -2.67 28.11 -0.27
CA GLU A 150 -4.04 27.61 -0.44
C GLU A 150 -4.07 26.37 -1.33
N GLN A 151 -3.36 26.40 -2.46
CA GLN A 151 -3.19 25.26 -3.35
C GLN A 151 -2.57 24.07 -2.62
N ARG A 152 -1.56 24.28 -1.77
CA ARG A 152 -0.97 23.20 -0.94
C ARG A 152 -1.95 22.61 0.07
N LYS A 153 -2.79 23.45 0.67
CA LYS A 153 -3.82 22.98 1.59
C LYS A 153 -4.80 22.07 0.85
N SER A 154 -5.33 22.54 -0.29
CA SER A 154 -6.23 21.75 -1.13
C SER A 154 -5.56 20.49 -1.70
N TRP A 155 -4.28 20.56 -2.11
CA TRP A 155 -3.48 19.40 -2.55
C TRP A 155 -3.50 18.24 -1.54
N ARG A 156 -3.40 18.56 -0.24
CA ARG A 156 -3.43 17.59 0.86
C ARG A 156 -4.84 17.14 1.22
N GLU A 157 -5.80 18.07 1.27
CA GLU A 157 -7.19 17.79 1.66
C GLU A 157 -7.93 16.93 0.63
N GLU A 158 -7.72 17.21 -0.66
CA GLU A 158 -8.30 16.43 -1.77
C GLU A 158 -7.57 15.10 -2.02
N GLY A 159 -6.45 14.86 -1.33
CA GLY A 159 -5.72 13.60 -1.42
C GLY A 159 -4.95 13.42 -2.74
N TYR A 160 -4.64 14.52 -3.45
CA TYR A 160 -3.85 14.50 -4.69
C TYR A 160 -2.44 13.95 -4.44
N GLU A 161 -1.83 14.24 -3.29
CA GLU A 161 -0.54 13.67 -2.90
C GLU A 161 -0.55 12.14 -2.93
N GLY A 162 -1.60 11.53 -2.38
CA GLY A 162 -1.78 10.08 -2.41
C GLY A 162 -2.16 9.59 -3.81
N ALA A 163 -2.99 10.34 -4.52
CA ALA A 163 -3.57 9.89 -5.78
C ALA A 163 -2.56 9.93 -6.93
N LEU A 164 -1.75 10.99 -7.00
CA LEU A 164 -0.78 11.24 -8.06
C LEU A 164 0.63 10.76 -7.67
N GLY A 165 0.98 10.83 -6.38
CA GLY A 165 2.32 10.50 -5.87
C GLY A 165 2.73 9.02 -5.87
N GLY A 166 2.05 8.18 -6.66
CA GLY A 166 2.48 6.81 -6.96
C GLY A 166 2.86 5.96 -5.74
N GLY A 167 1.88 5.54 -4.93
CA GLY A 167 1.95 4.28 -4.17
C GLY A 167 3.02 4.08 -3.08
N GLY A 168 4.00 4.96 -2.90
CA GLY A 168 5.12 4.73 -1.97
C GLY A 168 4.77 4.78 -0.47
N GLY A 169 3.50 4.99 -0.11
CA GLY A 169 3.03 5.06 1.27
C GLY A 169 2.28 3.85 1.80
N ALA A 170 1.86 2.90 0.95
CA ALA A 170 1.15 1.68 1.36
C ALA A 170 0.77 0.75 0.18
N SER A 171 1.62 0.54 -0.83
CA SER A 171 1.36 -0.57 -1.77
C SER A 171 1.74 -1.89 -1.07
N MET A 172 0.75 -2.65 -0.61
CA MET A 172 0.95 -4.06 -0.29
C MET A 172 1.34 -4.79 -1.58
N SER A 173 2.63 -5.05 -1.76
CA SER A 173 3.10 -6.06 -2.71
C SER A 173 2.91 -7.42 -2.04
N PHE A 174 1.87 -8.16 -2.44
CA PHE A 174 1.72 -9.56 -2.06
C PHE A 174 2.71 -10.37 -2.90
N VAL A 175 3.76 -10.89 -2.28
CA VAL A 175 4.62 -11.91 -2.90
C VAL A 175 4.02 -13.26 -2.55
N THR A 176 3.41 -13.93 -3.53
CA THR A 176 3.06 -15.35 -3.44
C THR A 176 4.30 -16.14 -3.86
N THR A 177 5.00 -16.77 -2.92
CA THR A 177 5.96 -17.82 -3.27
C THR A 177 5.19 -19.12 -3.42
N ASP A 178 4.98 -19.55 -4.66
CA ASP A 178 4.67 -20.94 -4.95
C ASP A 178 5.90 -21.78 -4.61
N VAL A 179 5.80 -22.57 -3.54
CA VAL A 179 6.78 -23.61 -3.24
C VAL A 179 6.39 -24.83 -4.06
N GLU A 180 7.02 -25.03 -5.20
CA GLU A 180 6.94 -26.31 -5.90
C GLU A 180 7.65 -27.37 -5.05
N VAL A 181 6.85 -28.15 -4.31
CA VAL A 181 7.33 -29.35 -3.62
C VAL A 181 7.57 -30.41 -4.70
N GLY A 182 8.84 -30.63 -5.05
CA GLY A 182 9.23 -31.68 -5.99
C GLY A 182 8.73 -33.07 -5.55
N PRO A 183 8.51 -33.99 -6.50
CA PRO A 183 7.95 -35.31 -6.21
C PRO A 183 8.86 -36.06 -5.23
N GLY A 184 8.32 -36.34 -4.03
CA GLY A 184 9.03 -37.04 -2.98
C GLY A 184 9.52 -38.41 -3.45
N VAL A 185 10.82 -38.65 -3.32
CA VAL A 185 11.45 -39.95 -3.56
C VAL A 185 10.88 -40.93 -2.54
N ALA A 186 10.18 -41.96 -3.02
CA ALA A 186 9.63 -43.01 -2.19
C ALA A 186 10.77 -43.79 -1.50
N PRO A 187 10.65 -44.11 -0.20
CA PRO A 187 11.64 -44.94 0.46
C PRO A 187 11.60 -46.36 -0.11
N GLU A 188 12.71 -46.82 -0.66
CA GLU A 188 12.90 -48.22 -1.04
C GLU A 188 12.87 -49.09 0.21
N GLY A 189 11.81 -49.90 0.33
CA GLY A 189 11.69 -50.94 1.35
C GLY A 189 12.68 -52.07 1.07
N LYS A 190 13.48 -52.41 2.09
CA LYS A 190 14.20 -53.68 2.20
C LYS A 190 13.39 -54.66 3.03
#